data_AF-A0A0L0P935-F1
#
_entry.id   AF-A0A0L0P935-F1
#
_cell.length_a   1.000
_cell.length_b   1.000
_cell.length_c   1.000
_cell.angle_alpha   90.00
_cell.angle_beta   90.00
_cell.angle_gamma   90.00
#
_symmetry.space_group_name_H-M   'P 1'
#
loop_
_entity.id
_entity.type
_entity.pdbx_description
1 polymer ?
#
loop_
_entity_poly.entity_id
_entity_poly.type
_entity_poly.pdbx_seq_one_letter_code
_entity_poly.pdbx_strand_id
1 'polypeptide(L)'
;MYASYLAGNDEFVYPAFIARDDFADKADFDPDSFLYDNHRFTSLDSLHKDLQHLSQSLNQNLLDLVNNEYSLFIQLGQSISGCLDLIDNISLDVGKFDQQLRNAKVNLTESSAAAERALQHKRRLNVLKNKAKLILLLNELCLSFEMLLGLEIGELSPERLKPKLSTLATLYLSATKIFAILTESNGDENSCVFFDKVLKTKLLSLQLEYKAYIHETLKRVKAEPKDYSDVIMMLLHCKRIVGSLSDGK
;
A
#
# COMPACT_ATOMS: atom_id res chain seq x y z
N MET A 1 -8.05 63.32 77.43
CA MET A 1 -9.32 62.87 78.04
C MET A 1 -8.99 61.89 79.16
N TYR A 2 -9.09 62.34 80.40
CA TYR A 2 -8.83 61.56 81.62
C TYR A 2 -10.09 60.81 82.04
N ALA A 3 -10.41 59.69 81.40
CA ALA A 3 -11.57 58.88 81.80
C ALA A 3 -11.40 57.40 81.40
N SER A 4 -10.52 56.67 82.09
CA SER A 4 -10.55 55.19 82.09
C SER A 4 -9.90 54.52 83.32
N TYR A 5 -9.38 55.28 84.30
CA TYR A 5 -8.71 54.71 85.48
C TYR A 5 -9.64 54.13 86.58
N LEU A 6 -10.89 53.77 86.27
CA LEU A 6 -11.86 53.29 87.28
C LEU A 6 -12.49 51.92 86.98
N ALA A 7 -11.94 51.15 86.06
CA ALA A 7 -12.24 49.72 85.94
C ALA A 7 -10.94 48.96 86.11
N GLY A 8 -10.74 48.32 87.27
CA GLY A 8 -9.59 47.46 87.57
C GLY A 8 -9.62 46.17 86.74
N ASN A 9 -9.45 46.30 85.43
CA ASN A 9 -9.42 45.22 84.45
C ASN A 9 -8.22 45.37 83.49
N ASP A 10 -7.17 46.13 83.87
CA ASP A 10 -5.88 46.09 83.17
C ASP A 10 -5.24 44.72 83.46
N GLU A 11 -5.58 43.74 82.62
CA GLU A 11 -5.02 42.40 82.62
C GLU A 11 -3.49 42.52 82.43
N PHE A 12 -2.71 41.92 83.35
CA PHE A 12 -1.25 42.06 83.33
C PHE A 12 -0.70 41.29 82.14
N VAL A 13 -0.48 42.00 81.02
CA VAL A 13 0.08 41.40 79.81
C VAL A 13 1.55 41.09 80.07
N TYR A 14 1.91 39.81 80.07
CA TYR A 14 3.30 39.38 80.19
C TYR A 14 4.10 39.90 78.99
N PRO A 15 5.35 40.35 79.19
CA PRO A 15 6.20 40.79 78.10
C PRO A 15 6.34 39.69 77.04
N ALA A 16 5.76 39.92 75.86
CA ALA A 16 5.98 39.07 74.71
C ALA A 16 7.36 39.38 74.11
N PHE A 17 7.99 38.38 73.48
CA PHE A 17 9.18 38.63 72.66
C PHE A 17 8.73 39.22 71.32
N ILE A 18 9.43 40.25 70.85
CA ILE A 18 9.15 40.85 69.55
C ILE A 18 9.48 39.83 68.45
N ALA A 19 8.46 39.40 67.72
CA ALA A 19 8.60 38.48 66.60
C ALA A 19 8.52 39.22 65.27
N ARG A 20 9.01 38.59 64.20
CA ARG A 20 8.91 39.12 62.83
C ARG A 20 7.45 39.32 62.39
N ASP A 21 6.57 38.43 62.86
CA ASP A 21 5.15 38.41 62.50
C ASP A 21 4.37 39.60 63.09
N ASP A 22 4.90 40.24 64.14
CA ASP A 22 4.28 41.42 64.77
C ASP A 22 4.23 42.65 63.84
N PHE A 23 5.11 42.65 62.83
CA PHE A 23 5.25 43.67 61.81
C PHE A 23 4.76 43.22 60.43
N ALA A 24 4.46 41.93 60.24
CA ALA A 24 3.89 41.43 59.00
C ALA A 24 2.42 41.90 58.90
N ASP A 25 2.01 42.33 57.71
CA ASP A 25 0.61 42.64 57.35
C ASP A 25 -0.06 43.86 58.01
N LYS A 26 0.69 44.79 58.63
CA LYS A 26 0.15 46.09 59.11
C LYS A 26 0.52 47.22 58.14
N ALA A 27 -0.44 47.64 57.30
CA ALA A 27 -0.27 48.76 56.36
C ALA A 27 0.02 50.10 57.05
N ASP A 28 -0.59 50.34 58.23
CA ASP A 28 -0.41 51.53 59.06
C ASP A 28 0.13 51.11 60.43
N PHE A 29 1.38 50.65 60.47
CA PHE A 29 2.04 50.30 61.72
C PHE A 29 2.28 51.56 62.56
N ASP A 30 1.62 51.67 63.72
CA ASP A 30 1.87 52.70 64.71
C ASP A 30 2.76 52.14 65.85
N PRO A 31 4.01 52.62 65.98
CA PRO A 31 4.92 52.18 67.04
C PRO A 31 4.38 52.46 68.45
N ASP A 32 3.69 53.59 68.62
CA ASP A 32 3.26 54.04 69.95
C ASP A 32 2.14 53.15 70.49
N SER A 33 1.15 52.83 69.65
CA SER A 33 0.09 51.87 69.98
C SER A 33 0.65 50.45 70.20
N PHE A 34 1.60 50.01 69.37
CA PHE A 34 2.20 48.67 69.50
C PHE A 34 2.96 48.49 70.83
N LEU A 35 3.75 49.49 71.24
CA LEU A 35 4.49 49.48 72.49
C LEU A 35 3.57 49.59 73.70
N TYR A 36 2.50 50.38 73.60
CA TYR A 36 1.52 50.55 74.66
C TYR A 36 0.72 49.26 74.94
N ASP A 37 0.34 48.52 73.90
CA ASP A 37 -0.50 47.33 74.04
C ASP A 37 0.29 46.09 74.48
N ASN A 38 1.54 45.91 74.03
CA ASN A 38 2.28 44.65 74.19
C ASN A 38 3.57 44.76 75.02
N HIS A 39 4.14 45.96 75.20
CA HIS A 39 5.47 46.16 75.81
C HIS A 39 5.51 47.24 76.90
N ARG A 40 4.35 47.65 77.44
CA ARG A 40 4.19 48.72 78.44
C ARG A 40 5.04 48.52 79.71
N PHE A 41 5.34 47.28 80.07
CA PHE A 41 6.09 46.91 81.28
C PHE A 41 7.48 46.30 80.98
N THR A 42 7.93 46.32 79.72
CA THR A 42 9.23 45.79 79.30
C THR A 42 10.33 46.82 79.55
N SER A 43 11.53 46.38 79.96
CA SER A 43 12.66 47.29 80.10
C SER A 43 13.16 47.77 78.74
N LEU A 44 13.52 49.06 78.66
CA LEU A 44 13.94 49.70 77.42
C LEU A 44 15.22 49.06 76.85
N ASP A 45 16.13 48.59 77.72
CA ASP A 45 17.33 47.84 77.35
C ASP A 45 17.03 46.47 76.74
N SER A 46 15.99 45.77 77.23
CA SER A 46 15.57 44.48 76.65
C SER A 46 14.94 44.70 75.28
N LEU A 47 14.04 45.69 75.18
CA LEU A 47 13.39 46.05 73.92
C LEU A 47 14.42 46.44 72.84
N HIS A 48 15.44 47.21 73.22
CA HIS A 48 16.50 47.62 72.31
C HIS A 48 17.32 46.43 71.81
N LYS A 49 17.68 45.50 72.70
CA LYS A 49 18.42 44.28 72.32
C LYS A 49 17.59 43.36 71.42
N ASP A 50 16.30 43.20 71.72
CA ASP A 50 15.39 42.36 70.93
C ASP A 50 15.18 42.94 69.53
N LEU A 51 14.98 44.26 69.41
CA LEU A 51 14.90 44.93 68.10
C LEU A 51 16.21 44.88 67.31
N GLN A 52 17.36 45.05 67.97
CA GLN A 52 18.66 44.92 67.31
C GLN A 52 18.90 43.49 66.80
N HIS A 53 18.59 42.49 67.62
CA HIS A 53 18.70 41.08 67.24
C HIS A 53 17.76 40.74 66.08
N LEU A 54 16.50 41.22 66.14
CA LEU A 54 15.54 41.04 65.06
C LEU A 54 16.04 41.68 63.76
N SER A 55 16.53 42.92 63.81
CA SER A 55 17.07 43.64 62.64
C SER A 55 18.26 42.91 62.02
N GLN A 56 19.20 42.42 62.83
CA GLN A 56 20.35 41.64 62.35
C GLN A 56 19.91 40.33 61.73
N SER A 57 18.98 39.61 62.36
CA SER A 57 18.40 38.38 61.83
C SER A 57 17.69 38.62 60.50
N LEU A 58 16.93 39.71 60.37
CA LEU A 58 16.20 40.05 59.16
C LEU A 58 17.15 40.41 58.00
N ASN A 59 18.21 41.17 58.28
CA ASN A 59 19.27 41.45 57.31
C ASN A 59 19.99 40.18 56.83
N GLN A 60 20.30 39.26 57.75
CA GLN A 60 20.92 37.99 57.38
C GLN A 60 19.96 37.13 56.53
N ASN A 61 18.70 37.00 56.94
CA ASN A 61 17.68 36.30 56.15
C ASN A 61 17.47 36.91 54.77
N LEU A 62 17.53 38.25 54.64
CA LEU A 62 17.42 38.92 53.36
C LEU A 62 18.63 38.63 52.47
N LEU A 63 19.85 38.65 53.03
CA LEU A 63 21.06 38.23 52.32
C LEU A 63 20.98 36.78 51.86
N ASP A 64 20.52 35.89 52.72
CA ASP A 64 20.40 34.47 52.42
C ASP A 64 19.33 34.21 51.36
N LEU A 65 18.18 34.91 51.43
CA LEU A 65 17.12 34.84 50.43
C LEU A 65 17.63 35.33 49.07
N VAL A 66 18.27 36.50 49.04
CA VAL A 66 18.81 37.10 47.82
C VAL A 66 19.88 36.19 47.21
N ASN A 67 20.80 35.65 48.00
CA ASN A 67 21.84 34.75 47.51
C ASN A 67 21.26 33.42 46.98
N ASN A 68 20.26 32.85 47.64
CA ASN A 68 19.57 31.66 47.15
C ASN A 68 18.79 31.93 45.86
N GLU A 69 18.02 33.01 45.81
CA GLU A 69 17.24 33.36 44.62
C GLU A 69 18.14 33.69 43.42
N TYR A 70 19.27 34.39 43.62
CA TYR A 70 20.25 34.59 42.56
C TYR A 70 20.85 33.27 42.08
N SER A 71 21.19 32.35 42.98
CA SER A 71 21.73 31.04 42.62
C SER A 71 20.73 30.21 41.81
N LEU A 72 19.46 30.23 42.22
CA LEU A 72 18.36 29.57 41.51
C LEU A 72 18.12 30.21 40.13
N PHE A 73 18.19 31.53 40.03
CA PHE A 73 18.05 32.24 38.75
C PHE A 73 19.18 31.88 37.77
N ILE A 74 20.43 31.83 38.24
CA ILE A 74 21.58 31.39 37.44
C ILE A 74 21.41 29.95 36.97
N GLN A 75 21.00 29.03 37.87
CA GLN A 75 20.74 27.63 37.52
C GLN A 75 19.61 27.50 36.48
N LEU A 76 18.56 28.29 36.60
CA LEU A 76 17.47 28.32 35.64
C LEU A 76 17.95 28.82 34.27
N GLY A 77 18.74 29.88 34.23
CA GLY A 77 19.35 30.40 33.00
C GLY A 77 20.23 29.36 32.29
N GLN A 78 21.04 28.61 33.05
CA GLN A 78 21.87 27.51 32.53
C GLN A 78 21.02 26.33 32.00
N SER A 79 19.92 26.02 32.68
CA SER A 79 18.99 24.97 32.23
C SER A 79 18.26 25.37 30.94
N ILE A 80 17.84 26.63 30.82
CA ILE A 80 17.19 27.17 29.62
C ILE A 80 18.15 27.15 28.43
N SER A 81 19.41 27.54 28.62
CA SER A 81 20.40 27.46 27.53
C SER A 81 20.62 26.02 27.05
N GLY A 82 20.68 25.05 27.97
CA GLY A 82 20.78 23.63 27.58
C GLY A 82 19.53 23.10 26.87
N CYS A 83 18.35 23.62 27.21
CA CYS A 83 17.10 23.30 26.50
C CYS A 83 17.08 23.82 25.06
N LEU A 84 17.63 25.01 24.80
CA LEU A 84 17.74 25.55 23.43
C LEU A 84 18.59 24.64 22.54
N ASP A 85 19.76 24.21 23.02
CA ASP A 85 20.62 23.27 22.29
C ASP A 85 19.92 21.92 22.04
N LEU A 86 19.15 21.43 23.01
CA LEU A 86 18.37 20.20 22.84
C LEU A 86 17.29 20.35 21.76
N ILE A 87 16.58 21.47 21.76
CA ILE A 87 15.55 21.78 20.75
C ILE A 87 16.18 21.85 19.35
N ASP A 88 17.32 22.52 19.21
CA ASP A 88 18.02 22.62 17.94
C ASP A 88 18.48 21.25 17.43
N ASN A 89 19.02 20.40 18.31
CA ASN A 89 19.39 19.03 17.97
C ASN A 89 18.19 18.19 17.52
N ILE A 90 17.07 18.26 18.24
CA ILE A 90 15.83 17.56 17.85
C ILE A 90 15.34 18.08 16.50
N SER A 91 15.37 19.38 16.27
CA SER A 91 14.94 20.00 15.01
C SER A 91 15.79 19.51 13.83
N LEU A 92 17.12 19.45 14.02
CA LEU A 92 18.03 18.88 13.02
C LEU A 92 17.77 17.40 12.75
N ASP A 93 17.52 16.60 13.78
CA ASP A 93 17.27 15.17 13.63
C ASP A 93 15.91 14.89 12.98
N VAL A 94 14.88 15.68 13.29
CA VAL A 94 13.59 15.64 12.60
C VAL A 94 13.76 16.02 11.12
N GLY A 95 14.57 17.04 10.82
CA GLY A 95 14.88 17.44 9.45
C GLY A 95 15.58 16.32 8.65
N LYS A 96 16.58 15.65 9.26
CA LYS A 96 17.24 14.49 8.65
C LYS A 96 16.25 13.34 8.44
N PHE A 97 15.37 13.10 9.40
CA PHE A 97 14.37 12.03 9.30
C PHE A 97 13.36 12.29 8.17
N ASP A 98 12.88 13.54 8.02
CA ASP A 98 12.01 13.92 6.90
C ASP A 98 12.71 13.71 5.55
N GLN A 99 13.99 14.10 5.45
CA GLN A 99 14.77 13.88 4.23
C GLN A 99 14.94 12.37 3.92
N GLN A 100 15.26 11.56 4.92
CA GLN A 100 15.37 10.10 4.76
C GLN A 100 14.02 9.49 4.33
N LEU A 101 12.91 9.94 4.91
CA LEU A 101 11.58 9.46 4.57
C LEU A 101 11.19 9.83 3.13
N ARG A 102 11.51 11.05 2.68
CA ARG A 102 11.31 11.48 1.29
C ARG A 102 12.11 10.61 0.32
N ASN A 103 13.38 10.35 0.62
CA ASN A 103 14.23 9.51 -0.22
C ASN A 103 13.70 8.06 -0.27
N ALA A 104 13.28 7.51 0.87
CA ALA A 104 12.68 6.18 0.94
C ALA A 104 11.39 6.10 0.12
N LYS A 105 10.54 7.14 0.18
CA LYS A 105 9.32 7.25 -0.63
C LYS A 105 9.64 7.25 -2.13
N VAL A 106 10.62 8.04 -2.56
CA VAL A 106 11.06 8.07 -3.98
C VAL A 106 11.52 6.69 -4.43
N ASN A 107 12.43 6.07 -3.67
CA ASN A 107 12.94 4.73 -3.98
C ASN A 107 11.82 3.68 -4.06
N LEU A 108 10.84 3.75 -3.15
CA LEU A 108 9.69 2.86 -3.17
C LEU A 108 8.81 3.07 -4.40
N THR A 109 8.56 4.32 -4.79
CA THR A 109 7.79 4.63 -6.00
C THR A 109 8.50 4.17 -7.27
N GLU A 110 9.81 4.32 -7.36
CA GLU A 110 10.60 3.83 -8.49
C GLU A 110 10.61 2.31 -8.56
N SER A 111 10.81 1.63 -7.43
CA SER A 111 10.75 0.18 -7.31
C SER A 111 9.36 -0.37 -7.70
N SER A 112 8.29 0.29 -7.23
CA SER A 112 6.92 -0.06 -7.60
C SER A 112 6.69 0.11 -9.11
N ALA A 113 7.13 1.21 -9.71
CA ALA A 113 7.02 1.44 -11.15
C ALA A 113 7.86 0.44 -11.97
N ALA A 114 9.02 0.02 -11.48
CA ALA A 114 9.83 -1.03 -12.11
C ALA A 114 9.14 -2.39 -12.04
N ALA A 115 8.58 -2.74 -10.88
CA ALA A 115 7.82 -3.97 -10.68
C ALA A 115 6.58 -4.02 -11.58
N GLU A 116 5.87 -2.91 -11.73
CA GLU A 116 4.69 -2.83 -12.59
C GLU A 116 5.05 -2.99 -14.08
N ARG A 117 6.13 -2.35 -14.54
CA ARG A 117 6.67 -2.58 -15.90
C ARG A 117 7.06 -4.05 -16.13
N ALA A 118 7.72 -4.69 -15.16
CA ALA A 118 8.06 -6.10 -15.25
C ALA A 118 6.82 -6.99 -15.30
N LEU A 119 5.78 -6.68 -14.52
CA LEU A 119 4.51 -7.40 -14.52
C LEU A 119 3.79 -7.26 -15.87
N GLN A 120 3.74 -6.06 -16.44
CA GLN A 120 3.18 -5.82 -17.77
C GLN A 120 3.94 -6.60 -18.85
N HIS A 121 5.28 -6.59 -18.79
CA HIS A 121 6.10 -7.39 -19.71
C HIS A 121 5.81 -8.89 -19.58
N LYS A 122 5.70 -9.41 -18.34
CA LYS A 122 5.33 -10.81 -18.08
C LYS A 122 3.94 -11.16 -18.64
N ARG A 123 2.95 -10.26 -18.47
CA ARG A 123 1.60 -10.44 -19.03
C ARG A 123 1.66 -10.53 -20.56
N ARG A 124 2.38 -9.62 -21.22
CA ARG A 124 2.57 -9.62 -22.68
C ARG A 124 3.24 -10.92 -23.16
N LEU A 125 4.29 -11.36 -22.48
CA LEU A 125 4.96 -12.63 -22.80
C LEU A 125 4.04 -13.85 -22.64
N ASN A 126 3.18 -13.87 -21.62
CA ASN A 126 2.22 -14.95 -21.44
C ASN A 126 1.19 -15.01 -22.57
N VAL A 127 0.69 -13.86 -23.03
CA VAL A 127 -0.20 -13.79 -24.20
C VAL A 127 0.51 -14.34 -25.43
N LEU A 128 1.75 -13.91 -25.68
CA LEU A 128 2.55 -14.39 -26.82
C LEU A 128 2.82 -15.90 -26.73
N LYS A 129 3.14 -16.42 -25.55
CA LYS A 129 3.34 -17.86 -25.30
C LYS A 129 2.07 -18.65 -25.60
N ASN A 130 0.90 -18.16 -25.17
CA ASN A 130 -0.38 -18.81 -25.46
C ASN A 130 -0.68 -18.81 -26.96
N LYS A 131 -0.45 -17.68 -27.65
CA LYS A 131 -0.55 -17.61 -29.12
C LYS A 131 0.38 -18.61 -29.81
N ALA A 132 1.64 -18.69 -29.40
CA ALA A 132 2.60 -19.64 -29.95
C ALA A 132 2.19 -21.11 -29.73
N LYS A 133 1.69 -21.45 -28.54
CA LYS A 133 1.14 -22.79 -28.25
C LYS A 133 -0.04 -23.14 -29.15
N LEU A 134 -0.97 -22.20 -29.36
CA LEU A 134 -2.11 -22.41 -30.25
C LEU A 134 -1.68 -22.61 -31.71
N ILE A 135 -0.69 -21.84 -32.17
CA ILE A 135 -0.12 -22.00 -33.51
C ILE A 135 0.57 -23.37 -33.66
N LEU A 136 1.33 -23.80 -32.65
CA LEU A 136 1.99 -25.10 -32.66
C LEU A 136 0.98 -26.25 -32.68
N LEU A 137 -0.05 -26.17 -31.83
CA LEU A 137 -1.15 -27.15 -31.81
C LEU A 137 -1.88 -27.18 -33.16
N LEU A 138 -2.13 -26.04 -33.78
CA LEU A 138 -2.75 -25.99 -35.11
C LEU A 138 -1.86 -26.63 -36.18
N ASN A 139 -0.54 -26.43 -36.12
CA ASN A 139 0.40 -27.10 -37.03
C ASN A 139 0.42 -28.63 -36.82
N GLU A 140 0.42 -29.11 -35.57
CA GLU A 140 0.31 -30.55 -35.27
C GLU A 140 -1.01 -31.14 -35.79
N LEU A 141 -2.12 -30.41 -35.65
CA LEU A 141 -3.41 -30.81 -36.21
C LEU A 141 -3.36 -30.86 -37.74
N CYS A 142 -2.74 -29.88 -38.41
CA CYS A 142 -2.56 -29.91 -39.86
C CYS A 142 -1.70 -31.09 -40.30
N LEU A 143 -0.59 -31.39 -39.60
CA LEU A 143 0.27 -32.53 -39.90
C LEU A 143 -0.44 -33.87 -39.69
N SER A 144 -1.20 -34.03 -38.60
CA SER A 144 -1.98 -35.25 -38.37
C SER A 144 -3.08 -35.44 -39.40
N PHE A 145 -3.68 -34.33 -39.88
CA PHE A 145 -4.65 -34.34 -40.96
C PHE A 145 -4.01 -34.68 -42.32
N GLU A 146 -2.84 -34.13 -42.62
CA GLU A 146 -2.03 -34.50 -43.81
C GLU A 146 -1.64 -35.99 -43.76
N MET A 147 -1.20 -36.52 -42.62
CA MET A 147 -0.90 -37.94 -42.48
C MET A 147 -2.14 -38.83 -42.65
N LEU A 148 -3.30 -38.40 -42.12
CA LEU A 148 -4.56 -39.12 -42.28
C LEU A 148 -5.09 -39.08 -43.72
N LEU A 149 -4.84 -38.00 -44.46
CA LEU A 149 -5.12 -37.89 -45.90
C LEU A 149 -4.13 -38.71 -46.74
N GLY A 150 -2.85 -38.75 -46.36
CA GLY A 150 -1.79 -39.51 -47.03
C GLY A 150 -1.85 -41.02 -46.81
N LEU A 151 -2.58 -41.48 -45.77
CA LEU A 151 -2.95 -42.88 -45.62
C LEU A 151 -3.97 -43.26 -46.69
N GLU A 152 -3.47 -43.92 -47.72
CA GLU A 152 -4.13 -44.16 -49.00
C GLU A 152 -5.61 -44.59 -48.95
N ILE A 153 -6.31 -44.13 -50.00
CA ILE A 153 -7.63 -44.56 -50.50
C ILE A 153 -7.63 -46.07 -50.88
N GLY A 154 -6.50 -46.78 -50.75
CA GLY A 154 -6.28 -48.17 -51.17
C GLY A 154 -6.71 -49.26 -50.19
N GLU A 155 -6.93 -48.96 -48.90
CA GLU A 155 -7.38 -49.95 -47.92
C GLU A 155 -8.86 -49.76 -47.55
N LEU A 156 -9.74 -50.03 -48.51
CA LEU A 156 -11.19 -49.85 -48.34
C LEU A 156 -11.83 -51.10 -47.71
N SER A 157 -11.87 -51.15 -46.37
CA SER A 157 -12.96 -51.84 -45.69
C SER A 157 -14.02 -50.81 -45.25
N PRO A 158 -15.32 -51.06 -45.51
CA PRO A 158 -16.41 -50.11 -45.23
C PRO A 158 -16.54 -49.75 -43.73
N GLU A 159 -15.99 -50.59 -42.84
CA GLU A 159 -15.96 -50.36 -41.40
C GLU A 159 -14.87 -49.36 -40.95
N ARG A 160 -13.78 -49.21 -41.70
CA ARG A 160 -12.66 -48.30 -41.36
C ARG A 160 -12.81 -46.92 -41.97
N LEU A 161 -13.58 -46.79 -43.04
CA LEU A 161 -13.83 -45.49 -43.70
C LEU A 161 -14.75 -44.59 -42.86
N LYS A 162 -15.74 -45.16 -42.17
CA LYS A 162 -16.67 -44.43 -41.27
C LYS A 162 -15.95 -43.69 -40.13
N PRO A 163 -15.10 -44.35 -39.30
CA PRO A 163 -14.38 -43.67 -38.23
C PRO A 163 -13.34 -42.69 -38.80
N LYS A 164 -12.65 -43.03 -39.89
CA LYS A 164 -11.69 -42.12 -40.55
C LYS A 164 -12.33 -40.83 -41.05
N LEU A 165 -13.51 -40.89 -41.67
CA LEU A 165 -14.22 -39.70 -42.14
C LEU A 165 -14.75 -38.84 -40.98
N SER A 166 -15.22 -39.49 -39.91
CA SER A 166 -15.67 -38.80 -38.70
C SER A 166 -14.51 -38.10 -37.98
N THR A 167 -13.37 -38.77 -37.80
CA THR A 167 -12.18 -38.16 -37.20
C THR A 167 -11.59 -37.06 -38.07
N LEU A 168 -11.61 -37.21 -39.40
CA LEU A 168 -11.17 -36.19 -40.33
C LEU A 168 -12.09 -34.95 -40.28
N ALA A 169 -13.40 -35.16 -40.20
CA ALA A 169 -14.34 -34.05 -40.01
C ALA A 169 -14.14 -33.36 -38.65
N THR A 170 -13.98 -34.09 -37.55
CA THR A 170 -13.76 -33.45 -36.24
C THR A 170 -12.42 -32.70 -36.17
N LEU A 171 -11.37 -33.21 -36.79
CA LEU A 171 -10.08 -32.53 -36.93
C LEU A 171 -10.17 -31.29 -37.82
N TYR A 172 -10.94 -31.35 -38.90
CA TYR A 172 -11.22 -30.20 -39.77
C TYR A 172 -11.98 -29.09 -39.01
N LEU A 173 -13.00 -29.46 -38.22
CA LEU A 173 -13.75 -28.50 -37.40
C LEU A 173 -12.88 -27.90 -36.30
N SER A 174 -12.03 -28.71 -35.64
CA SER A 174 -11.14 -28.20 -34.60
C SER A 174 -10.08 -27.27 -35.19
N ALA A 175 -9.47 -27.62 -36.32
CA ALA A 175 -8.54 -26.76 -37.04
C ALA A 175 -9.20 -25.44 -37.48
N THR A 176 -10.43 -25.49 -37.99
CA THR A 176 -11.18 -24.30 -38.42
C THR A 176 -11.58 -23.40 -37.23
N LYS A 177 -11.98 -23.98 -36.09
CA LYS A 177 -12.28 -23.22 -34.86
C LYS A 177 -11.04 -22.58 -34.26
N ILE A 178 -9.91 -23.29 -34.20
CA ILE A 178 -8.64 -22.75 -33.69
C ILE A 178 -8.14 -21.64 -34.63
N PHE A 179 -8.32 -21.81 -35.94
CA PHE A 179 -8.02 -20.76 -36.92
C PHE A 179 -8.89 -19.50 -36.75
N ALA A 180 -10.19 -19.66 -36.47
CA ALA A 180 -11.09 -18.53 -36.19
C ALA A 180 -10.65 -17.76 -34.92
N ILE A 181 -10.36 -18.48 -33.83
CA ILE A 181 -9.87 -17.89 -32.57
C ILE A 181 -8.52 -17.16 -32.77
N LEU A 182 -7.63 -17.70 -33.61
CA LEU A 182 -6.36 -17.05 -33.95
C LEU A 182 -6.55 -15.81 -34.84
N THR A 183 -7.57 -15.80 -35.69
CA THR A 183 -7.87 -14.67 -36.58
C THR A 183 -8.53 -13.51 -35.82
N GLU A 184 -9.45 -13.81 -34.90
CA GLU A 184 -10.07 -12.81 -34.01
C GLU A 184 -9.06 -12.20 -33.02
N SER A 185 -8.08 -12.97 -32.57
CA SER A 185 -7.04 -12.50 -31.63
C SER A 185 -5.84 -11.78 -32.29
N ASN A 186 -5.82 -11.67 -33.62
CA ASN A 186 -4.79 -10.98 -34.41
C ASN A 186 -5.13 -9.51 -34.74
N GLY A 187 -6.22 -8.96 -34.19
CA GLY A 187 -6.56 -7.53 -34.33
C GLY A 187 -5.52 -6.56 -33.75
N ASP A 188 -4.57 -7.04 -32.94
CA ASP A 188 -3.48 -6.25 -32.37
C ASP A 188 -2.17 -6.44 -33.15
N GLU A 189 -1.88 -5.47 -34.03
CA GLU A 189 -0.62 -4.93 -34.61
C GLU A 189 0.67 -5.78 -34.82
N ASN A 190 0.77 -7.00 -34.33
CA ASN A 190 1.89 -7.91 -34.58
C ASN A 190 1.39 -9.17 -35.29
N SER A 191 1.06 -9.02 -36.58
CA SER A 191 0.69 -10.18 -37.40
C SER A 191 1.88 -11.14 -37.47
N CYS A 192 1.69 -12.36 -36.96
CA CYS A 192 2.69 -13.39 -37.14
C CYS A 192 2.74 -13.72 -38.64
N VAL A 193 3.77 -13.26 -39.35
CA VAL A 193 4.00 -13.55 -40.78
C VAL A 193 3.91 -15.05 -41.09
N PHE A 194 4.29 -15.89 -40.12
CA PHE A 194 4.14 -17.34 -40.19
C PHE A 194 2.66 -17.81 -40.21
N PHE A 195 1.79 -17.19 -39.41
CA PHE A 195 0.36 -17.50 -39.40
C PHE A 195 -0.28 -17.13 -40.74
N ASP A 196 -0.01 -15.92 -41.24
CA ASP A 196 -0.64 -15.41 -42.47
C ASP A 196 -0.08 -16.05 -43.74
N LYS A 197 1.23 -16.32 -43.83
CA LYS A 197 1.83 -16.86 -45.06
C LYS A 197 1.90 -18.36 -45.10
N VAL A 198 2.22 -19.02 -43.97
CA VAL A 198 2.45 -20.46 -43.95
C VAL A 198 1.19 -21.19 -43.52
N LEU A 199 0.63 -20.81 -42.38
CA LEU A 199 -0.43 -21.60 -41.77
C LEU A 199 -1.79 -21.35 -42.42
N LYS A 200 -2.12 -20.12 -42.80
CA LYS A 200 -3.32 -19.80 -43.59
C LYS A 200 -3.27 -20.44 -44.98
N THR A 201 -2.12 -20.36 -45.66
CA THR A 201 -1.93 -21.00 -46.98
C THR A 201 -2.03 -22.52 -46.89
N LYS A 202 -1.40 -23.13 -45.86
CA LYS A 202 -1.50 -24.58 -45.59
C LYS A 202 -2.92 -24.98 -45.22
N LEU A 203 -3.62 -24.22 -44.38
CA LEU A 203 -5.00 -24.54 -44.02
C LEU A 203 -5.91 -24.45 -45.24
N LEU A 204 -5.72 -23.44 -46.11
CA LEU A 204 -6.48 -23.30 -47.34
C LEU A 204 -6.17 -24.43 -48.34
N SER A 205 -4.91 -24.85 -48.48
CA SER A 205 -4.57 -26.01 -49.31
C SER A 205 -5.19 -27.29 -48.77
N LEU A 206 -5.15 -27.47 -47.44
CA LEU A 206 -5.73 -28.63 -46.76
C LEU A 206 -7.27 -28.66 -46.84
N GLN A 207 -7.92 -27.50 -46.81
CA GLN A 207 -9.35 -27.35 -47.07
C GLN A 207 -9.70 -27.74 -48.52
N LEU A 208 -8.85 -27.40 -49.49
CA LEU A 208 -9.03 -27.78 -50.89
C LEU A 208 -8.80 -29.28 -51.11
N GLU A 209 -7.76 -29.85 -50.50
CA GLU A 209 -7.47 -31.29 -50.55
C GLU A 209 -8.57 -32.12 -49.89
N TYR A 210 -9.11 -31.68 -48.75
CA TYR A 210 -10.24 -32.34 -48.11
C TYR A 210 -11.52 -32.28 -48.96
N LYS A 211 -11.78 -31.14 -49.61
CA LYS A 211 -12.89 -31.01 -50.56
C LYS A 211 -12.70 -31.93 -51.77
N ALA A 212 -11.48 -32.06 -52.29
CA ALA A 212 -11.15 -32.97 -53.37
C ALA A 212 -11.32 -34.45 -52.95
N TYR A 213 -10.88 -34.81 -51.74
CA TYR A 213 -11.03 -36.15 -51.16
C TYR A 213 -12.51 -36.54 -50.97
N ILE A 214 -13.35 -35.64 -50.45
CA ILE A 214 -14.80 -35.85 -50.38
C ILE A 214 -15.40 -35.98 -51.79
N HIS A 215 -14.94 -35.20 -52.76
CA HIS A 215 -15.44 -35.27 -54.13
C HIS A 215 -15.07 -36.60 -54.81
N GLU A 216 -13.85 -37.09 -54.62
CA GLU A 216 -13.38 -38.36 -55.19
C GLU A 216 -14.06 -39.57 -54.52
N THR A 217 -14.16 -39.58 -53.19
CA THR A 217 -14.88 -40.63 -52.46
C THR A 217 -16.36 -40.66 -52.84
N LEU A 218 -17.01 -39.51 -53.03
CA LEU A 218 -18.38 -39.42 -53.53
C LEU A 218 -18.53 -39.95 -54.97
N LYS A 219 -17.54 -39.70 -55.84
CA LYS A 219 -17.53 -40.21 -57.22
C LYS A 219 -17.39 -41.73 -57.27
N ARG A 220 -16.56 -42.34 -56.40
CA ARG A 220 -16.41 -43.81 -56.29
C ARG A 220 -17.64 -44.47 -55.68
N VAL A 221 -18.19 -43.88 -54.62
CA VAL A 221 -19.40 -44.39 -53.96
C VAL A 221 -20.63 -44.33 -54.88
N LYS A 222 -20.70 -43.38 -55.82
CA LYS A 222 -21.73 -43.35 -56.86
C LYS A 222 -21.59 -44.46 -57.91
N ALA A 223 -20.41 -45.06 -58.04
CA ALA A 223 -20.15 -46.16 -58.97
C ALA A 223 -20.57 -47.54 -58.42
N GLU A 224 -20.65 -47.71 -57.08
CA GLU A 224 -21.10 -48.95 -56.42
C GLU A 224 -22.27 -48.68 -55.44
N PRO A 225 -23.53 -48.69 -55.89
CA PRO A 225 -24.65 -48.15 -55.11
C PRO A 225 -25.27 -49.08 -54.04
N LYS A 226 -24.83 -50.34 -53.90
CA LYS A 226 -25.55 -51.35 -53.08
C LYS A 226 -25.04 -51.55 -51.65
N ASP A 227 -23.78 -51.28 -51.33
CA ASP A 227 -23.20 -51.48 -49.98
C ASP A 227 -22.92 -50.18 -49.20
N TYR A 228 -23.13 -49.01 -49.80
CA TYR A 228 -22.64 -47.73 -49.26
C TYR A 228 -23.74 -46.73 -48.84
N SER A 229 -25.01 -47.12 -48.72
CA SER A 229 -26.13 -46.21 -48.34
C SER A 229 -25.82 -45.37 -47.08
N ASP A 230 -25.27 -46.00 -46.03
CA ASP A 230 -24.90 -45.30 -44.79
C ASP A 230 -23.68 -44.39 -44.95
N VAL A 231 -22.74 -44.78 -45.81
CA VAL A 231 -21.52 -44.02 -46.10
C VAL A 231 -21.85 -42.79 -46.95
N ILE A 232 -22.84 -42.89 -47.85
CA ILE A 232 -23.40 -41.76 -48.62
C ILE A 232 -24.03 -40.72 -47.69
N MET A 233 -24.80 -41.16 -46.69
CA MET A 233 -25.44 -40.25 -45.72
C MET A 233 -24.41 -39.52 -44.83
N MET A 234 -23.35 -40.21 -44.37
CA MET A 234 -22.27 -39.57 -43.62
C MET A 234 -21.39 -38.66 -44.49
N LEU A 235 -21.13 -39.01 -45.75
CA LEU A 235 -20.45 -38.13 -46.72
C LEU A 235 -21.26 -36.87 -47.01
N LEU A 236 -22.58 -36.98 -47.14
CA LEU A 236 -23.47 -35.84 -47.30
C LEU A 236 -23.51 -34.97 -46.03
N HIS A 237 -23.48 -35.58 -44.84
CA HIS A 237 -23.36 -34.84 -43.58
C HIS A 237 -22.02 -34.11 -43.46
N CYS A 238 -20.90 -34.77 -43.81
CA CYS A 238 -19.58 -34.14 -43.83
C CYS A 238 -19.50 -33.02 -44.87
N LYS A 239 -20.09 -33.21 -46.06
CA LYS A 239 -20.20 -32.18 -47.09
C LYS A 239 -21.10 -31.02 -46.65
N ARG A 240 -22.18 -31.29 -45.91
CA ARG A 240 -23.03 -30.25 -45.31
C ARG A 240 -22.24 -29.45 -44.30
N ILE A 241 -21.52 -30.09 -43.38
CA ILE A 241 -20.72 -29.39 -42.38
C ILE A 241 -19.59 -28.57 -43.01
N VAL A 242 -18.92 -29.09 -44.05
CA VAL A 242 -17.88 -28.36 -44.80
C VAL A 242 -18.47 -27.19 -45.60
N GLY A 243 -19.67 -27.33 -46.17
CA GLY A 243 -20.39 -26.27 -46.88
C GLY A 243 -20.92 -25.18 -45.94
N SER A 244 -21.47 -25.55 -44.78
CA SER A 244 -21.94 -24.60 -43.77
C SER A 244 -20.80 -23.76 -43.15
N LEU A 245 -19.56 -24.24 -43.22
CA LEU A 245 -18.36 -23.47 -42.82
C LEU A 245 -17.85 -22.54 -43.94
N SER A 246 -18.22 -22.74 -45.21
CA SER A 246 -17.86 -21.81 -46.30
C SER A 246 -18.93 -20.75 -46.60
N ASP A 247 -20.18 -20.98 -46.23
CA ASP A 247 -21.28 -19.99 -46.33
C ASP A 247 -21.36 -19.03 -45.12
N GLY A 248 -20.44 -19.15 -44.15
CA GLY A 248 -20.28 -18.23 -43.03
C GLY A 248 -19.24 -17.14 -43.29
N LYS A 249 -19.18 -16.61 -44.51
CA LYS A 249 -18.47 -15.36 -44.86
C LYS A 249 -19.47 -14.25 -45.11
#